data_AF-A0A6G3Z6H8-F1
#
_entry.id   AF-A0A6G3Z6H8-F1
#
_cell.length_a   1.000
_cell.length_b   1.000
_cell.length_c   1.000
_cell.angle_alpha   90.00
_cell.angle_beta   90.00
_cell.angle_gamma   90.00
#
_symmetry.space_group_name_H-M   'P 1'
#
loop_
_entity.id
_entity.type
_entity.pdbx_description
1 polymer ?
#
loop_
_entity_poly.entity_id
_entity_poly.type
_entity_poly.pdbx_seq_one_letter_code
_entity_poly.pdbx_strand_id
1 'polypeptide(L)'
;MTISPPEPGQEVRVVADSDPVETSFEKWGKPGHFDRTLARGPKTTTWIWNLHADAHDFDSHTSDFEDVTRKIFSAHFGHLAVIFIWLSGMYFHGAKFSNYEAWLTNPVGIKPSAQVVWPIFGQEILNSDVGGGFQGIQITSGLFQMWRANGITNSFELYCTAIGALVMAGLMLFAGWFHYHKSAPKLEWFQNVESMMNHHLAGLLGLGCLGYAGQQIHVSLPINACLDAIDAGKPLTIGGRVIDSVAAIPLPHEWILDSSLMADLYPSFAQGLTPFFTLNWSAYADFLTFKGGLNPQTGGLWLSDTAHHHLALAVLFIVAGHFYRTNWGIGHSFKEVLEAHKGPFTGEGHKGMYEIFTTSWHCQLAWNLAWMGSLSILVAQHMYSMPPYPYIATDYPTQLGLFTHHMWIGGFLIVGAGAHAAIFMVRDYDPATHVNNNLDRVLRSRDAIISHLNWVCIFLGFHSFGLYIHNDTLRALGRPQDMFSDSAIQLQPIFAQWIQGIHASAAGNTAPQALAGVSQVFNGDLVAVGGKVAMSAIPLGTADFMVHHIHAFTIHVTALILLKGVLYARSSRLIPDKGELGFRFPCDGPG
;
A
#
# COMPACT_ATOMS: atom_id res chain seq x y z
N MET A 1 21.48 -3.40 56.85
CA MET A 1 21.68 -3.43 55.39
C MET A 1 20.41 -3.96 54.78
N THR A 2 19.50 -3.07 54.41
CA THR A 2 18.31 -3.40 53.62
C THR A 2 18.79 -3.63 52.20
N ILE A 3 18.87 -4.89 51.80
CA ILE A 3 19.12 -5.30 50.41
C ILE A 3 17.83 -5.02 49.68
N SER A 4 17.80 -3.96 48.87
CA SER A 4 16.73 -3.72 47.91
C SER A 4 16.61 -4.95 46.99
N PRO A 5 15.39 -5.40 46.66
CA PRO A 5 15.21 -6.42 45.62
C PRO A 5 15.90 -5.94 44.34
N PRO A 6 16.55 -6.83 43.56
CA PRO A 6 17.04 -6.46 42.24
C PRO A 6 15.86 -5.93 41.42
N GLU A 7 16.01 -4.74 40.83
CA GLU A 7 15.07 -4.25 39.83
C GLU A 7 14.87 -5.35 38.78
N PRO A 8 13.64 -5.74 38.43
CA PRO A 8 13.42 -6.63 37.29
C PRO A 8 14.06 -5.98 36.06
N GLY A 9 15.04 -6.67 35.45
CA GLY A 9 15.72 -6.15 34.27
C GLY A 9 14.70 -5.75 33.21
N GLN A 10 14.76 -4.51 32.72
CA GLN A 10 13.88 -4.04 31.65
C GLN A 10 14.15 -4.86 30.38
N GLU A 11 13.16 -5.63 29.92
CA GLU A 11 13.26 -6.42 28.67
C GLU A 11 13.26 -5.53 27.42
N VAL A 12 12.59 -4.37 27.48
CA VAL A 12 12.56 -3.34 26.44
C VAL A 12 13.32 -2.11 26.91
N ARG A 13 14.43 -1.78 26.24
CA ARG A 13 15.25 -0.59 26.53
C ARG A 13 15.87 -0.02 25.26
N VAL A 14 16.16 1.28 25.26
CA VAL A 14 16.90 1.94 24.18
C VAL A 14 18.38 1.89 24.50
N VAL A 15 19.17 1.27 23.63
CA VAL A 15 20.63 1.19 23.78
C VAL A 15 21.27 1.55 22.44
N ALA A 16 22.24 2.46 22.47
CA ALA A 16 22.93 2.96 21.30
C ALA A 16 24.41 3.24 21.62
N ASP A 17 25.27 3.13 20.60
CA ASP A 17 26.67 3.55 20.68
C ASP A 17 26.83 5.00 20.24
N SER A 18 27.64 5.76 20.97
CA SER A 18 27.99 7.15 20.64
C SER A 18 29.13 7.19 19.62
N ASP A 19 28.97 7.99 18.58
CA ASP A 19 29.97 8.26 17.55
C ASP A 19 30.67 7.01 16.96
N PRO A 20 29.92 5.95 16.57
CA PRO A 20 30.53 4.68 16.14
C PRO A 20 31.28 4.77 14.81
N VAL A 21 30.90 5.71 13.93
CA VAL A 21 31.53 5.92 12.63
C VAL A 21 31.76 7.41 12.42
N GLU A 22 33.03 7.82 12.32
CA GLU A 22 33.38 9.22 12.03
C GLU A 22 32.80 9.69 10.69
N THR A 23 32.22 10.89 10.68
CA THR A 23 31.73 11.52 9.45
C THR A 23 32.90 12.12 8.68
N SER A 24 33.31 11.46 7.59
CA SER A 24 34.44 11.88 6.74
C SER A 24 34.19 11.57 5.27
N PHE A 25 34.64 12.47 4.38
CA PHE A 25 34.60 12.27 2.92
C PHE A 25 35.69 11.31 2.41
N GLU A 26 36.59 10.81 3.26
CA GLU A 26 37.70 9.94 2.83
C GLU A 26 37.22 8.71 2.04
N LYS A 27 36.14 8.07 2.50
CA LYS A 27 35.57 6.88 1.85
C LYS A 27 34.94 7.17 0.49
N TRP A 28 34.51 8.41 0.24
CA TRP A 28 33.93 8.81 -1.06
C TRP A 28 35.01 8.88 -2.13
N GLY A 29 36.26 9.20 -1.76
CA GLY A 29 37.42 9.13 -2.65
C GLY A 29 37.87 7.71 -2.98
N LYS A 30 37.24 6.68 -2.40
CA LYS A 30 37.55 5.25 -2.57
C LYS A 30 36.28 4.48 -2.99
N PRO A 31 35.82 4.58 -4.25
CA PRO A 31 34.63 3.85 -4.68
C PRO A 31 34.84 2.34 -4.54
N GLY A 32 33.85 1.64 -4.00
CA GLY A 32 33.94 0.20 -3.69
C GLY A 32 34.59 -0.12 -2.34
N HIS A 33 34.86 0.88 -1.48
CA HIS A 33 35.46 0.67 -0.15
C HIS A 33 34.70 -0.32 0.75
N PHE A 34 33.42 -0.55 0.48
CA PHE A 34 32.55 -1.44 1.24
C PHE A 34 32.75 -2.92 0.92
N ASP A 35 33.34 -3.26 -0.23
CA ASP A 35 33.60 -4.63 -0.65
C ASP A 35 35.10 -4.85 -0.94
N ARG A 36 35.70 -5.80 -0.21
CA ARG A 36 37.10 -6.19 -0.38
C ARG A 36 37.41 -6.74 -1.76
N THR A 37 36.44 -7.34 -2.46
CA THR A 37 36.63 -7.85 -3.83
C THR A 37 36.91 -6.71 -4.82
N LEU A 38 36.41 -5.50 -4.52
CA LEU A 38 36.59 -4.29 -5.33
C LEU A 38 37.84 -3.48 -4.96
N ALA A 39 38.52 -3.81 -3.86
CA ALA A 39 39.62 -3.03 -3.30
C ALA A 39 40.84 -2.86 -4.23
N ARG A 40 41.01 -3.73 -5.23
CA ARG A 40 42.10 -3.66 -6.22
C ARG A 40 41.88 -2.62 -7.33
N GLY A 41 40.74 -1.92 -7.32
CA GLY A 41 40.38 -0.92 -8.31
C GLY A 41 39.94 -1.49 -9.67
N PRO A 42 39.56 -0.61 -10.62
CA PRO A 42 38.95 -0.98 -11.90
C PRO A 42 39.96 -1.55 -12.90
N LYS A 43 40.38 -2.81 -12.70
CA LYS A 43 41.23 -3.54 -13.66
C LYS A 43 40.49 -3.95 -14.93
N THR A 44 39.16 -4.10 -14.86
CA THR A 44 38.26 -4.40 -15.98
C THR A 44 37.00 -3.56 -15.85
N THR A 45 36.24 -3.39 -16.93
CA THR A 45 34.95 -2.67 -16.91
C THR A 45 33.89 -3.40 -16.06
N THR A 46 34.02 -4.71 -15.86
CA THR A 46 33.20 -5.50 -14.93
C THR A 46 33.20 -4.93 -13.51
N TRP A 47 34.33 -4.34 -13.08
CA TRP A 47 34.44 -3.71 -11.77
C TRP A 47 33.40 -2.60 -11.58
N ILE A 48 33.12 -1.82 -12.64
CA ILE A 48 32.11 -0.74 -12.57
C ILE A 48 30.73 -1.34 -12.36
N TRP A 49 30.40 -2.45 -13.03
CA TRP A 49 29.11 -3.10 -12.86
C TRP A 49 28.94 -3.70 -11.46
N ASN A 50 29.96 -4.39 -10.95
CA ASN A 50 29.94 -4.96 -9.59
C ASN A 50 29.84 -3.86 -8.52
N LEU A 51 30.53 -2.73 -8.71
CA LEU A 51 30.41 -1.56 -7.83
C LEU A 51 28.94 -1.14 -7.62
N HIS A 52 28.13 -1.13 -8.67
CA HIS A 52 26.71 -0.75 -8.56
C HIS A 52 25.84 -1.92 -8.09
N ALA A 53 26.10 -3.13 -8.59
CA ALA A 53 25.31 -4.31 -8.29
C ALA A 53 25.38 -4.72 -6.81
N ASP A 54 26.51 -4.44 -6.15
CA ASP A 54 26.79 -4.89 -4.79
C ASP A 54 26.68 -3.74 -3.77
N ALA A 55 26.33 -2.52 -4.20
CA ALA A 55 26.29 -1.32 -3.35
C ALA A 55 25.31 -1.42 -2.17
N HIS A 56 24.18 -2.10 -2.34
CA HIS A 56 23.17 -2.31 -1.28
C HIS A 56 23.10 -3.77 -0.81
N ASP A 57 24.06 -4.61 -1.21
CA ASP A 57 24.20 -5.97 -0.70
C ASP A 57 24.97 -5.95 0.64
N PHE A 58 24.37 -5.37 1.67
CA PHE A 58 25.06 -5.06 2.93
C PHE A 58 25.66 -6.29 3.63
N ASP A 59 25.04 -7.46 3.52
CA ASP A 59 25.53 -8.72 4.08
C ASP A 59 26.84 -9.18 3.42
N SER A 60 27.08 -8.77 2.17
CA SER A 60 28.35 -9.06 1.49
C SER A 60 29.49 -8.16 1.97
N HIS A 61 29.19 -7.01 2.57
CA HIS A 61 30.18 -6.02 3.00
C HIS A 61 30.84 -6.40 4.33
N THR A 62 30.06 -7.02 5.22
CA THR A 62 30.46 -7.38 6.58
C THR A 62 29.63 -8.55 7.10
N SER A 63 30.23 -9.37 7.97
CA SER A 63 29.53 -10.44 8.70
C SER A 63 28.90 -9.95 10.01
N ASP A 64 29.08 -8.67 10.36
CA ASP A 64 28.50 -8.08 11.57
C ASP A 64 27.03 -7.71 11.32
N PHE A 65 26.12 -8.53 11.85
CA PHE A 65 24.68 -8.35 11.71
C PHE A 65 24.18 -7.03 12.33
N GLU A 66 24.85 -6.51 13.36
CA GLU A 66 24.48 -5.23 13.97
C GLU A 66 24.80 -4.06 13.03
N ASP A 67 25.99 -4.05 12.40
CA ASP A 67 26.36 -3.04 11.40
C ASP A 67 25.46 -3.08 10.16
N VAL A 68 25.14 -4.28 9.66
CA VAL A 68 24.14 -4.45 8.58
C VAL A 68 22.81 -3.81 8.99
N THR A 69 22.33 -4.12 10.20
CA THR A 69 21.05 -3.61 10.70
C THR A 69 21.05 -2.07 10.80
N ARG A 70 22.16 -1.48 11.27
CA ARG A 70 22.34 -0.03 11.33
C ARG A 70 22.33 0.62 9.94
N LYS A 71 22.97 -0.01 8.94
CA LYS A 71 22.92 0.45 7.54
C LYS A 71 21.50 0.42 6.99
N ILE A 72 20.76 -0.67 7.22
CA ILE A 72 19.36 -0.80 6.80
C ILE A 72 18.51 0.31 7.42
N PHE A 73 18.63 0.52 8.74
CA PHE A 73 17.86 1.55 9.45
C PHE A 73 18.15 2.96 8.93
N SER A 74 19.41 3.30 8.70
CA SER A 74 19.79 4.58 8.09
C SER A 74 19.31 4.70 6.65
N ALA A 75 19.36 3.63 5.86
CA ALA A 75 18.89 3.62 4.48
C ALA A 75 17.37 3.83 4.39
N HIS A 76 16.59 3.32 5.35
CA HIS A 76 15.16 3.61 5.44
C HIS A 76 14.87 5.11 5.57
N PHE A 77 15.61 5.83 6.40
CA PHE A 77 15.49 7.29 6.51
C PHE A 77 15.87 8.00 5.20
N GLY A 78 16.93 7.55 4.53
CA GLY A 78 17.29 8.06 3.20
C GLY A 78 16.17 7.88 2.18
N HIS A 79 15.54 6.70 2.16
CA HIS A 79 14.40 6.41 1.29
C HIS A 79 13.16 7.26 1.64
N LEU A 80 12.84 7.43 2.93
CA LEU A 80 11.75 8.31 3.38
C LEU A 80 12.00 9.77 2.96
N ALA A 81 13.23 10.26 3.02
CA ALA A 81 13.57 11.60 2.55
C ALA A 81 13.31 11.75 1.04
N VAL A 82 13.66 10.76 0.22
CA VAL A 82 13.36 10.77 -1.23
C VAL A 82 11.85 10.79 -1.47
N ILE A 83 11.06 10.01 -0.73
CA ILE A 83 9.59 10.05 -0.80
C ILE A 83 9.07 11.45 -0.47
N PHE A 84 9.57 12.09 0.59
CA PHE A 84 9.14 13.45 0.98
C PHE A 84 9.55 14.51 -0.04
N ILE A 85 10.73 14.39 -0.66
CA ILE A 85 11.15 15.28 -1.76
C ILE A 85 10.23 15.11 -2.97
N TRP A 86 9.94 13.88 -3.36
CA TRP A 86 9.00 13.58 -4.44
C TRP A 86 7.62 14.17 -4.14
N LEU A 87 7.10 13.95 -2.93
CA LEU A 87 5.80 14.46 -2.49
C LEU A 87 5.78 16.00 -2.48
N SER A 88 6.83 16.63 -1.93
CA SER A 88 7.03 18.09 -1.98
C SER A 88 6.98 18.60 -3.42
N GLY A 89 7.64 17.91 -4.35
CA GLY A 89 7.60 18.23 -5.77
C GLY A 89 6.18 18.21 -6.33
N MET A 90 5.39 17.17 -6.00
CA MET A 90 3.99 17.06 -6.46
C MET A 90 3.13 18.22 -5.97
N TYR A 91 3.21 18.59 -4.69
CA TYR A 91 2.49 19.73 -4.13
C TYR A 91 2.98 21.07 -4.69
N PHE A 92 4.29 21.24 -4.87
CA PHE A 92 4.85 22.47 -5.43
C PHE A 92 4.44 22.69 -6.89
N HIS A 93 4.45 21.63 -7.70
CA HIS A 93 3.95 21.68 -9.07
C HIS A 93 2.45 22.02 -9.11
N GLY A 94 1.65 21.44 -8.21
CA GLY A 94 0.26 21.83 -7.99
C GLY A 94 0.11 23.32 -7.67
N ALA A 95 0.96 23.87 -6.80
CA ALA A 95 0.87 25.26 -6.37
C ALA A 95 1.33 26.29 -7.42
N LYS A 96 2.25 25.92 -8.33
CA LYS A 96 2.94 26.90 -9.21
C LYS A 96 2.67 26.71 -10.70
N PHE A 97 2.39 25.50 -11.15
CA PHE A 97 2.33 25.15 -12.57
C PHE A 97 1.10 24.32 -12.91
N SER A 98 -0.02 24.61 -12.24
CA SER A 98 -1.24 23.83 -12.39
C SER A 98 -2.47 24.71 -12.60
N ASN A 99 -3.55 24.08 -13.06
CA ASN A 99 -4.88 24.67 -13.15
C ASN A 99 -5.81 24.25 -12.00
N TYR A 100 -5.25 23.93 -10.81
CA TYR A 100 -6.02 23.36 -9.70
C TYR A 100 -7.21 24.21 -9.24
N GLU A 101 -7.01 25.51 -9.01
CA GLU A 101 -8.09 26.42 -8.61
C GLU A 101 -9.17 26.54 -9.69
N ALA A 102 -8.77 26.61 -10.97
CA ALA A 102 -9.71 26.60 -12.07
C ALA A 102 -10.50 25.28 -12.11
N TRP A 103 -9.82 24.15 -11.97
CA TRP A 103 -10.45 22.82 -11.91
C TRP A 103 -11.44 22.70 -10.76
N LEU A 104 -11.15 23.26 -9.59
CA LEU A 104 -12.08 23.26 -8.45
C LEU A 104 -13.43 23.93 -8.77
N THR A 105 -13.44 24.92 -9.66
CA THR A 105 -14.69 25.61 -10.09
C THR A 105 -15.49 24.84 -11.14
N ASN A 106 -14.86 23.90 -11.86
CA ASN A 106 -15.54 23.05 -12.84
C ASN A 106 -14.84 21.69 -12.97
N PRO A 107 -14.98 20.80 -11.97
CA PRO A 107 -14.26 19.52 -11.92
C PRO A 107 -14.64 18.55 -13.04
N VAL A 108 -15.83 18.74 -13.63
CA VAL A 108 -16.37 17.91 -14.71
C VAL A 108 -15.81 18.33 -16.07
N GLY A 109 -15.69 19.64 -16.31
CA GLY A 109 -15.34 20.23 -17.60
C GLY A 109 -13.84 20.46 -17.80
N ILE A 110 -13.08 20.73 -16.73
CA ILE A 110 -11.65 21.03 -16.81
C ILE A 110 -10.83 19.76 -16.55
N LYS A 111 -9.73 19.57 -17.30
CA LYS A 111 -8.82 18.43 -17.10
C LYS A 111 -7.71 18.81 -16.13
N PRO A 112 -7.37 17.95 -15.14
CA PRO A 112 -6.23 18.18 -14.25
C PRO A 112 -4.92 18.33 -15.03
N SER A 113 -4.16 19.38 -14.78
CA SER A 113 -2.82 19.58 -15.32
C SER A 113 -1.92 20.25 -14.29
N ALA A 114 -0.68 19.76 -14.15
CA ALA A 114 0.30 20.28 -13.20
C ALA A 114 1.75 20.29 -13.75
N GLN A 115 1.90 20.15 -15.07
CA GLN A 115 3.19 20.18 -15.74
C GLN A 115 3.09 21.01 -17.01
N VAL A 116 3.95 22.03 -17.09
CA VAL A 116 4.07 22.92 -18.25
C VAL A 116 5.46 22.74 -18.84
N VAL A 117 5.50 22.52 -20.15
CA VAL A 117 6.73 22.28 -20.89
C VAL A 117 7.29 23.61 -21.40
N TRP A 118 8.61 23.79 -21.31
CA TRP A 118 9.28 24.97 -21.86
C TRP A 118 9.20 25.02 -23.39
N PRO A 119 9.04 26.22 -23.99
CA PRO A 119 8.93 26.40 -25.44
C PRO A 119 10.29 26.39 -26.14
N ILE A 120 10.87 25.19 -26.24
CA ILE A 120 12.12 24.93 -26.96
C ILE A 120 11.91 23.77 -27.94
N PHE A 121 12.52 23.84 -29.12
CA PHE A 121 12.45 22.76 -30.12
C PHE A 121 11.03 22.34 -30.57
N GLY A 122 10.00 23.16 -30.33
CA GLY A 122 8.62 22.83 -30.69
C GLY A 122 7.91 21.90 -29.69
N GLN A 123 8.54 21.58 -28.56
CA GLN A 123 7.95 20.66 -27.56
C GLN A 123 6.78 21.28 -26.78
N GLU A 124 6.57 22.60 -26.88
CA GLU A 124 5.38 23.27 -26.34
C GLU A 124 4.07 22.78 -26.97
N ILE A 125 4.13 22.04 -28.08
CA ILE A 125 2.98 21.29 -28.62
C ILE A 125 2.37 20.33 -27.60
N LEU A 126 3.15 19.90 -26.59
CA LEU A 126 2.68 19.07 -25.48
C LEU A 126 1.82 19.85 -24.47
N ASN A 127 1.88 21.19 -24.46
CA ASN A 127 1.02 22.04 -23.65
C ASN A 127 -0.36 22.15 -24.31
N SER A 128 -1.15 21.07 -24.20
CA SER A 128 -2.52 21.01 -24.70
C SER A 128 -3.45 21.94 -23.93
N ASP A 129 -4.48 22.48 -24.60
CA ASP A 129 -5.59 23.17 -23.93
C ASP A 129 -6.38 22.17 -23.08
N VAL A 130 -6.30 22.33 -21.76
CA VAL A 130 -6.95 21.47 -20.76
C VAL A 130 -8.20 22.14 -20.14
N GLY A 131 -8.60 23.32 -20.65
CA GLY A 131 -9.66 24.14 -20.09
C GLY A 131 -9.19 25.05 -18.95
N GLY A 132 -10.06 25.98 -18.55
CA GLY A 132 -9.74 26.97 -17.51
C GLY A 132 -8.70 28.03 -17.95
N GLY A 133 -8.51 28.22 -19.26
CA GLY A 133 -7.51 29.14 -19.80
C GLY A 133 -6.07 28.67 -19.60
N PHE A 134 -5.86 27.39 -19.33
CA PHE A 134 -4.55 26.80 -19.03
C PHE A 134 -4.10 25.84 -20.13
N GLN A 135 -2.81 25.85 -20.41
CA GLN A 135 -2.17 24.93 -21.36
C GLN A 135 -1.05 24.17 -20.66
N GLY A 136 -1.09 22.85 -20.73
CA GLY A 136 -0.13 21.97 -20.08
C GLY A 136 -0.37 20.51 -20.40
N ILE A 137 0.43 19.64 -19.80
CA ILE A 137 0.24 18.19 -19.88
C ILE A 137 -0.87 17.78 -18.92
N GLN A 138 -1.87 17.07 -19.42
CA GLN A 138 -2.90 16.46 -18.57
C GLN A 138 -2.25 15.39 -17.67
N ILE A 139 -2.48 15.48 -16.37
CA ILE A 139 -1.99 14.49 -15.39
C ILE A 139 -3.05 13.43 -15.11
N THR A 140 -2.61 12.22 -14.76
CA THR A 140 -3.48 11.06 -14.46
C THR A 140 -3.21 10.45 -13.07
N SER A 141 -2.52 11.19 -12.20
CA SER A 141 -2.15 10.75 -10.86
C SER A 141 -3.26 10.88 -9.81
N GLY A 142 -4.36 11.56 -10.14
CA GLY A 142 -5.49 11.79 -9.20
C GLY A 142 -5.23 12.79 -8.08
N LEU A 143 -4.13 13.57 -8.17
CA LEU A 143 -3.75 14.54 -7.13
C LEU A 143 -4.82 15.60 -6.86
N PHE A 144 -5.47 16.12 -7.91
CA PHE A 144 -6.49 17.16 -7.75
C PHE A 144 -7.71 16.68 -6.95
N GLN A 145 -8.17 15.46 -7.24
CA GLN A 145 -9.28 14.82 -6.53
C GLN A 145 -8.91 14.53 -5.07
N MET A 146 -7.68 14.08 -4.83
CA MET A 146 -7.14 13.88 -3.47
C MET A 146 -7.09 15.21 -2.70
N TRP A 147 -6.52 16.27 -3.27
CA TRP A 147 -6.42 17.58 -2.63
C TRP A 147 -7.79 18.18 -2.31
N ARG A 148 -8.76 18.06 -3.23
CA ARG A 148 -10.15 18.45 -2.96
C ARG A 148 -10.72 17.67 -1.78
N ALA A 149 -10.54 16.35 -1.76
CA ALA A 149 -10.97 15.53 -0.63
C ALA A 149 -10.29 15.92 0.68
N ASN A 150 -9.10 16.50 0.66
CA ASN A 150 -8.43 17.02 1.87
C ASN A 150 -8.93 18.41 2.30
N GLY A 151 -9.83 19.05 1.54
CA GLY A 151 -10.35 20.38 1.82
C GLY A 151 -9.40 21.50 1.37
N ILE A 152 -8.45 21.21 0.49
CA ILE A 152 -7.57 22.23 -0.08
C ILE A 152 -8.37 23.03 -1.12
N THR A 153 -8.31 24.35 -1.05
CA THR A 153 -9.10 25.25 -1.91
C THR A 153 -8.26 26.22 -2.73
N ASN A 154 -6.99 26.40 -2.37
CA ASN A 154 -6.11 27.37 -3.01
C ASN A 154 -4.64 26.93 -3.06
N SER A 155 -3.87 27.60 -3.90
CA SER A 155 -2.47 27.29 -4.18
C SER A 155 -1.53 27.60 -2.99
N PHE A 156 -1.93 28.45 -2.06
CA PHE A 156 -1.12 28.77 -0.88
C PHE A 156 -1.02 27.57 0.07
N GLU A 157 -2.12 26.87 0.29
CA GLU A 157 -2.16 25.63 1.09
C GLU A 157 -1.26 24.53 0.48
N LEU A 158 -1.31 24.35 -0.84
CA LEU A 158 -0.41 23.44 -1.56
C LEU A 158 1.06 23.85 -1.39
N TYR A 159 1.35 25.15 -1.49
CA TYR A 159 2.71 25.68 -1.33
C TYR A 159 3.25 25.43 0.08
N CYS A 160 2.47 25.74 1.12
CA CYS A 160 2.85 25.46 2.51
C CYS A 160 3.07 23.96 2.75
N THR A 161 2.22 23.10 2.17
CA THR A 161 2.38 21.64 2.25
C THR A 161 3.68 21.18 1.60
N ALA A 162 4.04 21.74 0.44
CA ALA A 162 5.30 21.44 -0.22
C ALA A 162 6.51 21.81 0.66
N ILE A 163 6.52 23.01 1.25
CA ILE A 163 7.60 23.43 2.15
C ILE A 163 7.68 22.53 3.39
N GLY A 164 6.53 22.18 3.98
CA GLY A 164 6.47 21.25 5.11
C GLY A 164 7.05 19.88 4.77
N ALA A 165 6.68 19.31 3.63
CA ALA A 165 7.24 18.05 3.15
C ALA A 165 8.76 18.13 2.92
N LEU A 166 9.26 19.25 2.39
CA LEU A 166 10.71 19.45 2.20
C LEU A 166 11.47 19.57 3.53
N VAL A 167 10.90 20.23 4.54
CA VAL A 167 11.46 20.26 5.90
C VAL A 167 11.51 18.84 6.48
N MET A 168 10.44 18.07 6.32
CA MET A 168 10.40 16.66 6.75
C MET A 168 11.47 15.82 6.04
N ALA A 169 11.74 16.04 4.76
CA ALA A 169 12.84 15.38 4.06
C ALA A 169 14.20 15.70 4.70
N GLY A 170 14.45 16.97 5.05
CA GLY A 170 15.65 17.38 5.77
C GLY A 170 15.79 16.70 7.13
N LEU A 171 14.69 16.60 7.88
CA LEU A 171 14.65 15.88 9.16
C LEU A 171 14.91 14.38 9.00
N MET A 172 14.37 13.74 7.95
CA MET A 172 14.64 12.33 7.67
C MET A 172 16.12 12.11 7.32
N LEU A 173 16.73 12.95 6.47
CA LEU A 173 18.16 12.87 6.17
C LEU A 173 19.01 13.04 7.43
N PHE A 174 18.66 14.00 8.29
CA PHE A 174 19.34 14.21 9.56
C PHE A 174 19.21 13.00 10.49
N ALA A 175 18.01 12.43 10.63
CA ALA A 175 17.77 11.26 11.47
C ALA A 175 18.55 10.03 10.97
N GLY A 176 18.63 9.81 9.66
CA GLY A 176 19.44 8.75 9.07
C GLY A 176 20.92 8.91 9.40
N TRP A 177 21.49 10.11 9.18
CA TRP A 177 22.86 10.40 9.58
C TRP A 177 23.08 10.23 11.09
N PHE A 178 22.17 10.75 11.91
CA PHE A 178 22.27 10.72 13.36
C PHE A 178 22.28 9.29 13.90
N HIS A 179 21.35 8.44 13.43
CA HIS A 179 21.22 7.06 13.88
C HIS A 179 22.22 6.09 13.22
N TYR A 180 23.13 6.57 12.39
CA TYR A 180 24.26 5.79 11.89
C TYR A 180 25.59 6.28 12.45
N HIS A 181 25.83 7.59 12.43
CA HIS A 181 27.11 8.20 12.79
C HIS A 181 27.22 8.68 14.23
N LYS A 182 26.10 8.98 14.90
CA LYS A 182 26.11 9.63 16.23
C LYS A 182 25.54 8.77 17.34
N SER A 183 24.37 8.17 17.12
CA SER A 183 23.67 7.36 18.12
C SER A 183 23.11 6.12 17.44
N ALA A 184 23.99 5.18 17.10
CA ALA A 184 23.59 3.97 16.38
C ALA A 184 22.99 2.94 17.34
N PRO A 185 21.74 2.50 17.17
CA PRO A 185 21.12 1.53 18.06
C PRO A 185 21.85 0.17 18.04
N LYS A 186 21.79 -0.55 19.15
CA LYS A 186 22.31 -1.93 19.26
C LYS A 186 21.33 -2.95 18.73
N LEU A 187 21.83 -4.15 18.42
CA LEU A 187 21.01 -5.24 17.85
C LEU A 187 19.82 -5.61 18.74
N GLU A 188 19.97 -5.60 20.06
CA GLU A 188 18.90 -5.90 21.02
C GLU A 188 17.68 -4.95 20.87
N TRP A 189 17.90 -3.71 20.43
CA TRP A 189 16.82 -2.76 20.19
C TRP A 189 16.04 -3.13 18.92
N PHE A 190 16.74 -3.51 17.85
CA PHE A 190 16.13 -3.93 16.59
C PHE A 190 15.37 -5.24 16.70
N GLN A 191 15.85 -6.17 17.54
CA GLN A 191 15.21 -7.47 17.76
C GLN A 191 14.01 -7.40 18.72
N ASN A 192 13.66 -6.21 19.22
CA ASN A 192 12.51 -5.99 20.09
C ASN A 192 11.19 -5.96 19.30
N VAL A 193 10.81 -7.11 18.74
CA VAL A 193 9.68 -7.24 17.82
C VAL A 193 8.33 -7.01 18.49
N GLU A 194 8.16 -7.37 19.77
CA GLU A 194 6.96 -7.06 20.55
C GLU A 194 6.75 -5.55 20.67
N SER A 195 7.79 -4.80 21.07
CA SER A 195 7.71 -3.34 21.16
C SER A 195 7.46 -2.72 19.80
N MET A 196 8.22 -3.13 18.76
CA MET A 196 8.05 -2.63 17.40
C MET A 196 6.61 -2.82 16.90
N MET A 197 6.03 -4.01 17.11
CA MET A 197 4.66 -4.30 16.67
C MET A 197 3.61 -3.53 17.45
N ASN A 198 3.75 -3.39 18.78
CA ASN A 198 2.86 -2.54 19.57
C ASN A 198 2.89 -1.08 19.11
N HIS A 199 4.09 -0.51 18.89
CA HIS A 199 4.26 0.87 18.44
C HIS A 199 3.78 1.10 17.00
N HIS A 200 4.00 0.14 16.09
CA HIS A 200 3.51 0.26 14.72
C HIS A 200 1.99 0.10 14.64
N LEU A 201 1.40 -0.85 15.38
CA LEU A 201 -0.05 -1.01 15.41
C LEU A 201 -0.73 0.18 16.09
N ALA A 202 -0.43 0.46 17.36
CA ALA A 202 -1.14 1.52 18.08
C ALA A 202 -0.67 2.92 17.68
N GLY A 203 0.63 3.13 17.52
CA GLY A 203 1.20 4.43 17.18
C GLY A 203 1.05 4.74 15.70
N LEU A 204 1.79 4.05 14.83
CA LEU A 204 1.85 4.40 13.41
C LEU A 204 0.49 4.24 12.71
N LEU A 205 -0.17 3.09 12.84
CA LEU A 205 -1.47 2.84 12.20
C LEU A 205 -2.62 3.45 13.00
N GLY A 206 -2.68 3.19 14.31
CA GLY A 206 -3.76 3.66 15.18
C GLY A 206 -3.86 5.18 15.29
N LEU A 207 -2.78 5.85 15.73
CA LEU A 207 -2.76 7.32 15.81
C LEU A 207 -2.73 7.97 14.42
N GLY A 208 -2.20 7.28 13.40
CA GLY A 208 -2.30 7.73 12.01
C GLY A 208 -3.75 7.80 11.53
N CYS A 209 -4.52 6.73 11.71
CA CYS A 209 -5.95 6.70 11.40
C CYS A 209 -6.74 7.71 12.25
N LEU A 210 -6.43 7.84 13.54
CA LEU A 210 -7.11 8.79 14.42
C LEU A 210 -6.86 10.24 14.01
N GLY A 211 -5.60 10.57 13.71
CA GLY A 211 -5.20 11.89 13.25
C GLY A 211 -5.87 12.25 11.91
N TYR A 212 -5.94 11.29 10.99
CA TYR A 212 -6.61 11.50 9.70
C TYR A 212 -8.13 11.62 9.86
N ALA A 213 -8.77 10.83 10.74
CA ALA A 213 -10.19 11.00 11.07
C ALA A 213 -10.46 12.42 11.64
N GLY A 214 -9.60 12.93 12.51
CA GLY A 214 -9.67 14.30 13.00
C GLY A 214 -9.58 15.34 11.89
N GLN A 215 -8.61 15.22 10.98
CA GLN A 215 -8.51 16.07 9.79
C GLN A 215 -9.77 15.99 8.92
N GLN A 216 -10.32 14.79 8.75
CA GLN A 216 -11.51 14.60 7.94
C GLN A 216 -12.71 15.31 8.57
N ILE A 217 -12.98 15.07 9.86
CA ILE A 217 -14.13 15.62 10.57
C ILE A 217 -14.07 17.15 10.65
N HIS A 218 -12.90 17.71 10.95
CA HIS A 218 -12.77 19.13 11.28
C HIS A 218 -12.40 20.04 10.10
N VAL A 219 -11.94 19.48 8.98
CA VAL A 219 -11.50 20.27 7.81
C VAL A 219 -12.12 19.76 6.51
N SER A 220 -11.90 18.49 6.17
CA SER A 220 -12.36 17.93 4.88
C SER A 220 -13.88 17.98 4.74
N LEU A 221 -14.61 17.49 5.74
CA LEU A 221 -16.06 17.38 5.72
C LEU A 221 -16.77 18.73 5.51
N PRO A 222 -16.53 19.78 6.33
CA PRO A 222 -17.22 21.04 6.15
C PRO A 222 -16.91 21.69 4.79
N ILE A 223 -15.64 21.66 4.36
CA ILE A 223 -15.23 22.27 3.10
C ILE A 223 -15.83 21.51 1.91
N ASN A 224 -15.82 20.17 1.91
CA ASN A 224 -16.40 19.39 0.82
C ASN A 224 -17.94 19.50 0.79
N ALA A 225 -18.61 19.66 1.93
CA ALA A 225 -20.04 19.94 1.94
C ALA A 225 -20.36 21.28 1.26
N CYS A 226 -19.56 22.32 1.51
CA CYS A 226 -19.67 23.60 0.80
C CYS A 226 -19.38 23.45 -0.70
N LEU A 227 -18.28 22.77 -1.08
CA LEU A 227 -17.91 22.55 -2.48
C LEU A 227 -18.99 21.78 -3.25
N ASP A 228 -19.50 20.69 -2.68
CA ASP A 228 -20.55 19.88 -3.30
C ASP A 228 -21.85 20.68 -3.47
N ALA A 229 -22.18 21.56 -2.52
CA ALA A 229 -23.33 22.45 -2.59
C ALA A 229 -23.19 23.56 -3.67
N ILE A 230 -21.99 24.12 -3.81
CA ILE A 230 -21.65 25.05 -4.91
C ILE A 230 -21.80 24.34 -6.26
N ASP A 231 -21.22 23.15 -6.40
CA ASP A 231 -21.28 22.36 -7.64
C ASP A 231 -22.71 21.92 -7.99
N ALA A 232 -23.58 21.74 -6.98
CA ALA A 232 -24.99 21.45 -7.17
C ALA A 232 -25.85 22.69 -7.52
N GLY A 233 -25.26 23.89 -7.53
CA GLY A 233 -25.96 25.16 -7.75
C GLY A 233 -26.91 25.55 -6.61
N LYS A 234 -26.71 24.99 -5.41
CA LYS A 234 -27.51 25.23 -4.20
C LYS A 234 -26.60 25.59 -3.04
N PRO A 235 -25.96 26.77 -3.08
CA PRO A 235 -24.97 27.17 -2.07
C PRO A 235 -25.57 27.19 -0.66
N LEU A 236 -24.75 26.83 0.32
CA LEU A 236 -25.14 26.83 1.73
C LEU A 236 -25.01 28.23 2.33
N THR A 237 -25.81 28.50 3.37
CA THR A 237 -25.61 29.67 4.24
C THR A 237 -24.95 29.19 5.52
N ILE A 238 -23.74 29.66 5.79
CA ILE A 238 -22.95 29.32 6.98
C ILE A 238 -22.49 30.62 7.65
N GLY A 239 -22.64 30.74 8.96
CA GLY A 239 -22.28 31.96 9.70
C GLY A 239 -23.05 33.20 9.24
N GLY A 240 -24.28 33.01 8.73
CA GLY A 240 -25.11 34.09 8.18
C GLY A 240 -24.67 34.62 6.80
N ARG A 241 -23.71 33.96 6.14
CA ARG A 241 -23.23 34.32 4.79
C ARG A 241 -23.52 33.19 3.80
N VAL A 242 -23.94 33.54 2.59
CA VAL A 242 -24.08 32.59 1.47
C VAL A 242 -22.69 32.25 0.92
N ILE A 243 -22.40 30.96 0.80
CA ILE A 243 -21.14 30.41 0.30
C ILE A 243 -21.33 30.02 -1.17
N ASP A 244 -21.21 30.99 -2.07
CA ASP A 244 -21.52 30.86 -3.51
C ASP A 244 -20.30 30.64 -4.41
N SER A 245 -19.09 30.68 -3.85
CA SER A 245 -17.83 30.52 -4.57
C SER A 245 -16.79 29.82 -3.71
N VAL A 246 -15.81 29.19 -4.34
CA VAL A 246 -14.71 28.49 -3.64
C VAL A 246 -13.97 29.43 -2.69
N ALA A 247 -13.74 30.69 -3.10
CA ALA A 247 -13.09 31.70 -2.28
C ALA A 247 -13.96 32.22 -1.12
N ALA A 248 -15.27 31.99 -1.13
CA ALA A 248 -16.16 32.35 -0.03
C ALA A 248 -16.19 31.30 1.09
N ILE A 249 -15.65 30.10 0.86
CA ILE A 249 -15.59 29.04 1.87
C ILE A 249 -14.68 29.51 3.02
N PRO A 250 -15.12 29.42 4.28
CA PRO A 250 -14.28 29.72 5.44
C PRO A 250 -12.99 28.90 5.41
N LEU A 251 -11.87 29.54 5.76
CA LEU A 251 -10.58 28.85 5.80
C LEU A 251 -10.60 27.75 6.87
N PRO A 252 -9.81 26.66 6.73
CA PRO A 252 -9.83 25.53 7.65
C PRO A 252 -9.77 25.88 9.15
N HIS A 253 -9.02 26.93 9.51
CA HIS A 253 -8.87 27.35 10.91
C HIS A 253 -10.11 28.07 11.46
N GLU A 254 -10.95 28.68 10.62
CA GLU A 254 -12.18 29.34 11.05
C GLU A 254 -13.19 28.31 11.56
N TRP A 255 -13.30 27.15 10.90
CA TRP A 255 -14.12 26.02 11.37
C TRP A 255 -13.70 25.46 12.73
N ILE A 256 -12.41 25.57 13.07
CA ILE A 256 -11.87 25.11 14.35
C ILE A 256 -12.13 26.16 15.45
N LEU A 257 -11.90 27.44 15.14
CA LEU A 257 -12.00 28.53 16.10
C LEU A 257 -13.45 28.93 16.39
N ASP A 258 -14.33 28.82 15.41
CA ASP A 258 -15.76 29.11 15.54
C ASP A 258 -16.61 27.85 15.35
N SER A 259 -16.92 27.19 16.47
CA SER A 259 -17.78 26.01 16.50
C SER A 259 -19.21 26.25 15.95
N SER A 260 -19.67 27.52 15.87
CA SER A 260 -20.98 27.80 15.30
C SER A 260 -21.05 27.49 13.80
N LEU A 261 -19.94 27.67 13.08
CA LEU A 261 -19.86 27.32 11.66
C LEU A 261 -20.05 25.82 11.45
N MET A 262 -19.45 25.00 12.31
CA MET A 262 -19.66 23.54 12.29
C MET A 262 -21.09 23.17 12.68
N ALA A 263 -21.68 23.84 13.68
CA ALA A 263 -23.04 23.58 14.13
C ALA A 263 -24.10 23.92 13.08
N ASP A 264 -23.86 24.92 12.21
CA ASP A 264 -24.75 25.26 11.10
C ASP A 264 -24.86 24.10 10.09
N LEU A 265 -23.77 23.33 9.90
CA LEU A 265 -23.73 22.20 8.98
C LEU A 265 -24.08 20.87 9.65
N TYR A 266 -23.58 20.66 10.86
CA TYR A 266 -23.69 19.45 11.67
C TYR A 266 -24.23 19.83 13.05
N PRO A 267 -25.57 19.86 13.23
CA PRO A 267 -26.19 20.34 14.47
C PRO A 267 -25.73 19.65 15.75
N SER A 268 -25.18 18.43 15.65
CA SER A 268 -24.63 17.71 16.80
C SER A 268 -23.41 18.40 17.43
N PHE A 269 -22.68 19.24 16.69
CA PHE A 269 -21.54 20.00 17.22
C PHE A 269 -21.94 20.95 18.35
N ALA A 270 -23.19 21.44 18.37
CA ALA A 270 -23.71 22.27 19.47
C ALA A 270 -23.78 21.53 20.82
N GLN A 271 -23.76 20.19 20.81
CA GLN A 271 -23.76 19.35 22.03
C GLN A 271 -22.34 19.21 22.63
N GLY A 272 -21.32 19.64 21.91
CA GLY A 272 -19.91 19.51 22.30
C GLY A 272 -19.44 18.05 22.42
N LEU A 273 -18.45 17.83 23.28
CA LEU A 273 -17.81 16.51 23.48
C LEU A 273 -18.53 15.63 24.51
N THR A 274 -19.59 16.13 25.15
CA THR A 274 -20.33 15.37 26.18
C THR A 274 -20.84 14.01 25.68
N PRO A 275 -21.42 13.89 24.47
CA PRO A 275 -21.88 12.59 23.96
C PRO A 275 -20.76 11.55 23.82
N PHE A 276 -19.52 11.97 23.52
CA PHE A 276 -18.37 11.09 23.46
C PHE A 276 -18.05 10.47 24.82
N PHE A 277 -17.90 11.30 25.87
CA PHE A 277 -17.54 10.85 27.22
C PHE A 277 -18.67 10.12 27.96
N THR A 278 -19.92 10.30 27.50
CA THR A 278 -21.11 9.60 28.05
C THR A 278 -21.49 8.36 27.25
N LEU A 279 -20.73 8.03 26.19
CA LEU A 279 -21.01 6.92 25.27
C LEU A 279 -22.37 7.03 24.53
N ASN A 280 -22.95 8.24 24.45
CA ASN A 280 -24.15 8.52 23.66
C ASN A 280 -23.79 8.81 22.20
N TRP A 281 -23.14 7.86 21.54
CA TRP A 281 -22.49 8.08 20.25
C TRP A 281 -23.44 8.25 19.06
N SER A 282 -24.73 7.89 19.20
CA SER A 282 -25.73 8.15 18.15
C SER A 282 -25.91 9.64 17.87
N ALA A 283 -25.47 10.52 18.76
CA ALA A 283 -25.50 11.97 18.54
C ALA A 283 -24.65 12.40 17.33
N TYR A 284 -23.61 11.65 16.96
CA TYR A 284 -22.65 12.03 15.90
C TYR A 284 -23.01 11.52 14.49
N ALA A 285 -24.24 11.05 14.29
CA ALA A 285 -24.69 10.42 13.04
C ALA A 285 -24.81 11.39 11.85
N ASP A 286 -24.64 12.70 12.06
CA ASP A 286 -24.63 13.73 11.00
C ASP A 286 -23.28 13.84 10.28
N PHE A 287 -22.16 13.49 10.94
CA PHE A 287 -20.82 13.49 10.33
C PHE A 287 -20.07 12.14 10.41
N LEU A 288 -20.50 11.21 11.26
CA LEU A 288 -20.05 9.80 11.28
C LEU A 288 -21.16 8.91 10.74
N THR A 289 -21.20 8.75 9.43
CA THR A 289 -22.31 8.05 8.76
C THR A 289 -21.96 6.60 8.44
N PHE A 290 -22.96 5.84 8.00
CA PHE A 290 -22.81 4.51 7.43
C PHE A 290 -23.74 4.35 6.22
N LYS A 291 -23.67 5.31 5.30
CA LYS A 291 -24.58 5.38 4.14
C LYS A 291 -24.31 4.23 3.18
N GLY A 292 -23.05 3.96 2.87
CA GLY A 292 -22.67 3.05 1.80
C GLY A 292 -22.92 3.64 0.42
N GLY A 293 -22.37 3.00 -0.61
CA GLY A 293 -22.45 3.46 -1.99
C GLY A 293 -21.60 4.70 -2.27
N LEU A 294 -22.09 5.54 -3.20
CA LEU A 294 -21.37 6.72 -3.71
C LEU A 294 -22.20 7.97 -3.49
N ASN A 295 -21.54 9.10 -3.24
CA ASN A 295 -22.14 10.42 -3.26
C ASN A 295 -22.59 10.74 -4.70
N PRO A 296 -23.90 10.92 -4.98
CA PRO A 296 -24.40 11.15 -6.33
C PRO A 296 -23.90 12.44 -6.98
N GLN A 297 -23.48 13.44 -6.18
CA GLN A 297 -22.96 14.71 -6.68
C GLN A 297 -21.55 14.55 -7.27
N THR A 298 -20.72 13.73 -6.62
CA THR A 298 -19.28 13.66 -6.92
C THR A 298 -18.86 12.34 -7.57
N GLY A 299 -19.65 11.28 -7.39
CA GLY A 299 -19.32 9.92 -7.82
C GLY A 299 -18.23 9.25 -6.98
N GLY A 300 -17.78 9.89 -5.90
CA GLY A 300 -16.85 9.32 -4.91
C GLY A 300 -17.57 8.75 -3.69
N LEU A 301 -16.83 8.09 -2.79
CA LEU A 301 -17.34 7.65 -1.49
C LEU A 301 -17.82 8.84 -0.66
N TRP A 302 -18.78 8.59 0.24
CA TRP A 302 -19.17 9.56 1.24
C TRP A 302 -18.01 9.86 2.20
N LEU A 303 -17.54 11.09 2.25
CA LEU A 303 -16.43 11.45 3.12
C LEU A 303 -16.76 11.22 4.61
N SER A 304 -18.02 11.34 5.02
CA SER A 304 -18.50 11.03 6.37
C SER A 304 -18.41 9.54 6.70
N ASP A 305 -18.62 8.65 5.71
CA ASP A 305 -18.37 7.22 5.86
C ASP A 305 -16.85 6.94 5.97
N THR A 306 -16.02 7.67 5.21
CA THR A 306 -14.56 7.51 5.32
C THR A 306 -14.02 8.02 6.66
N ALA A 307 -14.57 9.09 7.23
CA ALA A 307 -14.21 9.57 8.57
C ALA A 307 -14.56 8.52 9.64
N HIS A 308 -15.76 7.94 9.55
CA HIS A 308 -16.18 6.86 10.44
C HIS A 308 -15.30 5.60 10.26
N HIS A 309 -14.95 5.25 9.03
CA HIS A 309 -14.03 4.16 8.73
C HIS A 309 -12.66 4.34 9.40
N HIS A 310 -12.03 5.52 9.25
CA HIS A 310 -10.74 5.79 9.88
C HIS A 310 -10.83 5.80 11.41
N LEU A 311 -11.91 6.33 11.99
CA LEU A 311 -12.12 6.28 13.43
C LEU A 311 -12.26 4.83 13.94
N ALA A 312 -13.01 3.99 13.24
CA ALA A 312 -13.16 2.57 13.60
C ALA A 312 -11.83 1.82 13.49
N LEU A 313 -11.05 2.05 12.43
CA LEU A 313 -9.71 1.48 12.28
C LEU A 313 -8.73 1.97 13.35
N ALA A 314 -8.80 3.25 13.73
CA ALA A 314 -7.99 3.79 14.80
C ALA A 314 -8.19 3.03 16.10
N VAL A 315 -9.45 2.80 16.50
CA VAL A 315 -9.77 2.01 17.70
C VAL A 315 -9.24 0.57 17.55
N LEU A 316 -9.47 -0.07 16.40
CA LEU A 316 -9.01 -1.44 16.15
C LEU A 316 -7.49 -1.55 16.29
N PHE A 317 -6.73 -0.66 15.64
CA PHE A 317 -5.27 -0.70 15.64
C PHE A 317 -4.66 -0.29 16.99
N ILE A 318 -5.25 0.69 17.69
CA ILE A 318 -4.83 1.04 19.05
C ILE A 318 -5.01 -0.15 19.98
N VAL A 319 -6.18 -0.80 19.96
CA VAL A 319 -6.42 -2.00 20.80
C VAL A 319 -5.48 -3.14 20.41
N ALA A 320 -5.30 -3.40 19.11
CA ALA A 320 -4.38 -4.44 18.62
C ALA A 320 -2.93 -4.19 19.05
N GLY A 321 -2.48 -2.94 19.10
CA GLY A 321 -1.14 -2.58 19.55
C GLY A 321 -0.89 -2.68 21.06
N HIS A 322 -1.86 -3.19 21.83
CA HIS A 322 -1.68 -3.55 23.24
C HIS A 322 -1.66 -5.07 23.47
N PHE A 323 -1.51 -5.87 22.40
CA PHE A 323 -1.55 -7.32 22.46
C PHE A 323 -0.24 -7.94 22.97
N TYR A 324 0.92 -7.39 22.59
CA TYR A 324 2.21 -8.02 22.86
C TYR A 324 2.82 -7.59 24.20
N ARG A 325 3.48 -8.55 24.88
CA ARG A 325 4.10 -8.33 26.19
C ARG A 325 5.29 -7.40 26.09
N THR A 326 5.39 -6.47 27.02
CA THR A 326 6.55 -5.57 27.19
C THR A 326 6.93 -5.53 28.68
N ASN A 327 7.58 -4.46 29.15
CA ASN A 327 8.12 -4.35 30.52
C ASN A 327 7.10 -4.52 31.66
N TRP A 328 5.80 -4.45 31.39
CA TRP A 328 4.74 -4.51 32.42
C TRP A 328 4.12 -5.90 32.59
N GLY A 329 4.72 -6.95 32.01
CA GLY A 329 4.34 -8.36 32.24
C GLY A 329 3.02 -8.82 31.62
N ILE A 330 2.11 -7.92 31.24
CA ILE A 330 0.85 -8.22 30.54
C ILE A 330 1.06 -8.30 29.02
N GLY A 331 0.32 -9.20 28.36
CA GLY A 331 0.37 -9.42 26.91
C GLY A 331 1.01 -10.77 26.51
N HIS A 332 1.14 -10.97 25.20
CA HIS A 332 1.66 -12.21 24.61
C HIS A 332 3.10 -12.06 24.10
N SER A 333 3.94 -13.08 24.27
CA SER A 333 5.22 -13.18 23.55
C SER A 333 4.99 -13.84 22.18
N PHE A 334 5.66 -13.34 21.13
CA PHE A 334 5.60 -13.96 19.80
C PHE A 334 6.09 -15.40 19.81
N LYS A 335 7.17 -15.67 20.56
CA LYS A 335 7.75 -17.01 20.64
C LYS A 335 6.79 -18.00 21.30
N GLU A 336 6.22 -17.63 22.44
CA GLU A 336 5.26 -18.47 23.18
C GLU A 336 4.05 -18.81 22.30
N VAL A 337 3.47 -17.82 21.61
CA VAL A 337 2.31 -18.08 20.75
C VAL A 337 2.66 -18.96 19.57
N LEU A 338 3.80 -18.75 18.90
CA LEU A 338 4.22 -19.59 17.77
C LEU A 338 4.43 -21.05 18.20
N GLU A 339 5.17 -21.29 19.27
CA GLU A 339 5.48 -22.65 19.74
C GLU A 339 4.25 -23.40 20.28
N ALA A 340 3.24 -22.69 20.78
CA ALA A 340 1.98 -23.28 21.19
C ALA A 340 1.17 -23.85 20.00
N HIS A 341 1.34 -23.30 18.79
CA HIS A 341 0.58 -23.71 17.60
C HIS A 341 1.28 -24.86 16.85
N LYS A 342 0.98 -26.09 17.29
CA LYS A 342 1.42 -27.34 16.66
C LYS A 342 0.28 -28.34 16.58
N GLY A 343 0.31 -29.22 15.58
CA GLY A 343 -0.76 -30.18 15.32
C GLY A 343 -0.24 -31.53 14.83
N PRO A 344 -1.11 -32.55 14.73
CA PRO A 344 -0.69 -33.92 14.43
C PRO A 344 -0.03 -34.09 13.05
N PHE A 345 -0.30 -33.19 12.10
CA PHE A 345 0.24 -33.25 10.73
C PHE A 345 1.48 -32.38 10.52
N THR A 346 1.74 -31.42 11.42
CA THR A 346 2.72 -30.34 11.26
C THR A 346 4.02 -30.54 12.06
N GLY A 347 4.18 -31.69 12.72
CA GLY A 347 5.38 -32.00 13.50
C GLY A 347 5.57 -30.99 14.65
N GLU A 348 6.72 -30.33 14.70
CA GLU A 348 7.03 -29.30 15.70
C GLU A 348 6.37 -27.93 15.42
N GLY A 349 5.47 -27.86 14.42
CA GLY A 349 4.69 -26.66 14.13
C GLY A 349 5.55 -25.46 13.77
N HIS A 350 5.39 -24.33 14.47
CA HIS A 350 6.08 -23.07 14.21
C HIS A 350 7.36 -22.86 15.02
N LYS A 351 7.90 -23.91 15.66
CA LYS A 351 9.18 -23.82 16.37
C LYS A 351 10.30 -23.36 15.43
N GLY A 352 11.14 -22.42 15.88
CA GLY A 352 12.21 -21.84 15.06
C GLY A 352 11.77 -20.67 14.16
N MET A 353 10.46 -20.36 14.09
CA MET A 353 9.97 -19.25 13.25
C MET A 353 10.26 -17.88 13.87
N TYR A 354 10.20 -17.75 15.21
CA TYR A 354 10.55 -16.51 15.90
C TYR A 354 12.01 -16.13 15.62
N GLU A 355 12.90 -17.12 15.69
CA GLU A 355 14.33 -16.96 15.44
C GLU A 355 14.59 -16.43 14.02
N ILE A 356 14.07 -17.06 12.96
CA ILE A 356 14.34 -16.58 11.60
C ILE A 356 13.81 -15.16 11.33
N PHE A 357 12.66 -14.81 11.91
CA PHE A 357 12.09 -13.47 11.75
C PHE A 357 12.84 -12.41 12.56
N THR A 358 13.68 -12.80 13.52
CA THR A 358 14.50 -11.88 14.35
C THR A 358 15.98 -11.90 13.95
N THR A 359 16.44 -12.90 13.20
CA THR A 359 17.85 -13.04 12.80
C THR A 359 18.08 -12.95 11.28
N SER A 360 17.04 -12.79 10.46
CA SER A 360 17.20 -12.58 9.01
C SER A 360 16.36 -11.40 8.51
N TRP A 361 17.03 -10.37 8.02
CA TRP A 361 16.39 -9.26 7.31
C TRP A 361 15.80 -9.69 5.97
N HIS A 362 16.40 -10.68 5.30
CA HIS A 362 15.84 -11.23 4.06
C HIS A 362 14.53 -11.99 4.28
N CYS A 363 14.39 -12.71 5.39
CA CYS A 363 13.13 -13.36 5.77
C CYS A 363 12.02 -12.32 5.98
N GLN A 364 12.30 -11.28 6.78
CA GLN A 364 11.38 -10.16 7.00
C GLN A 364 11.03 -9.43 5.71
N LEU A 365 12.03 -9.07 4.89
CA LEU A 365 11.80 -8.36 3.64
C LEU A 365 11.00 -9.19 2.65
N ALA A 366 11.27 -10.49 2.53
CA ALA A 366 10.48 -11.39 1.69
C ALA A 366 9.01 -11.42 2.11
N TRP A 367 8.76 -11.59 3.41
CA TRP A 367 7.40 -11.63 3.95
C TRP A 367 6.67 -10.30 3.76
N ASN A 368 7.33 -9.19 4.08
CA ASN A 368 6.75 -7.86 3.96
C ASN A 368 6.47 -7.48 2.51
N LEU A 369 7.36 -7.82 1.56
CA LEU A 369 7.13 -7.59 0.14
C LEU A 369 5.95 -8.40 -0.41
N ALA A 370 5.74 -9.63 0.08
CA ALA A 370 4.60 -10.44 -0.33
C ALA A 370 3.29 -9.74 0.06
N TRP A 371 3.18 -9.28 1.31
CA TRP A 371 1.99 -8.57 1.80
C TRP A 371 1.82 -7.20 1.18
N MET A 372 2.88 -6.41 1.04
CA MET A 372 2.81 -5.08 0.43
C MET A 372 2.45 -5.14 -1.05
N GLY A 373 2.97 -6.14 -1.77
CA GLY A 373 2.60 -6.35 -3.17
C GLY A 373 1.14 -6.79 -3.34
N SER A 374 0.68 -7.71 -2.50
CA SER A 374 -0.74 -8.11 -2.47
C SER A 374 -1.66 -6.95 -2.06
N LEU A 375 -1.25 -6.14 -1.08
CA LEU A 375 -2.00 -4.96 -0.65
C LEU A 375 -2.08 -3.92 -1.77
N SER A 376 -1.00 -3.68 -2.52
CA SER A 376 -1.03 -2.77 -3.69
C SER A 376 -2.04 -3.24 -4.75
N ILE A 377 -2.10 -4.55 -5.04
CA ILE A 377 -3.12 -5.11 -5.95
C ILE A 377 -4.52 -4.93 -5.37
N LEU A 378 -4.70 -5.14 -4.07
CA LEU A 378 -5.99 -4.92 -3.40
C LEU A 378 -6.43 -3.45 -3.47
N VAL A 379 -5.51 -2.50 -3.28
CA VAL A 379 -5.75 -1.06 -3.45
C VAL A 379 -6.24 -0.77 -4.87
N ALA A 380 -5.61 -1.35 -5.90
CA ALA A 380 -6.07 -1.20 -7.28
C ALA A 380 -7.53 -1.67 -7.45
N GLN A 381 -7.84 -2.88 -6.97
CA GLN A 381 -9.16 -3.49 -7.08
C GLN A 381 -10.24 -2.73 -6.30
N HIS A 382 -9.90 -2.22 -5.11
CA HIS A 382 -10.84 -1.46 -4.29
C HIS A 382 -11.05 -0.05 -4.82
N MET A 383 -10.01 0.67 -5.22
CA MET A 383 -10.14 2.07 -5.64
C MET A 383 -10.95 2.25 -6.92
N TYR A 384 -10.89 1.31 -7.87
CA TYR A 384 -11.69 1.44 -9.09
C TYR A 384 -13.17 1.15 -8.85
N SER A 385 -13.48 0.17 -7.99
CA SER A 385 -14.86 -0.26 -7.71
C SER A 385 -15.54 0.54 -6.60
N MET A 386 -14.76 1.20 -5.74
CA MET A 386 -15.22 2.09 -4.67
C MET A 386 -14.41 3.40 -4.73
N PRO A 387 -14.64 4.27 -5.74
CA PRO A 387 -13.84 5.47 -5.96
C PRO A 387 -13.80 6.38 -4.72
N PRO A 388 -12.66 6.53 -4.03
CA PRO A 388 -12.66 7.16 -2.71
C PRO A 388 -12.64 8.69 -2.75
N TYR A 389 -12.39 9.28 -3.92
CA TYR A 389 -12.21 10.73 -4.07
C TYR A 389 -13.32 11.37 -4.91
N PRO A 390 -13.72 12.63 -4.63
CA PRO A 390 -14.68 13.36 -5.46
C PRO A 390 -14.24 13.47 -6.92
N TYR A 391 -15.16 13.24 -7.86
CA TYR A 391 -14.97 13.34 -9.32
C TYR A 391 -13.95 12.38 -9.95
N ILE A 392 -13.32 11.51 -9.17
CA ILE A 392 -12.31 10.59 -9.69
C ILE A 392 -12.92 9.47 -10.54
N ALA A 393 -14.17 9.08 -10.26
CA ALA A 393 -14.85 7.99 -10.96
C ALA A 393 -15.10 8.30 -12.44
N THR A 394 -15.38 9.57 -12.77
CA THR A 394 -15.61 10.00 -14.16
C THR A 394 -14.35 10.52 -14.84
N ASP A 395 -13.22 10.54 -14.14
CA ASP A 395 -11.90 10.79 -14.71
C ASP A 395 -11.26 9.46 -15.12
N TYR A 396 -11.73 8.89 -16.24
CA TYR A 396 -11.32 7.57 -16.70
C TYR A 396 -9.80 7.42 -16.92
N PRO A 397 -9.06 8.43 -17.45
CA PRO A 397 -7.60 8.37 -17.51
C PRO A 397 -6.94 8.15 -16.15
N THR A 398 -7.43 8.81 -15.11
CA THR A 398 -6.94 8.64 -13.73
C THR A 398 -7.29 7.27 -13.17
N GLN A 399 -8.52 6.79 -13.35
CA GLN A 399 -8.91 5.43 -12.90
C GLN A 399 -8.03 4.35 -13.52
N LEU A 400 -7.85 4.38 -14.84
CA LEU A 400 -7.02 3.41 -15.55
C LEU A 400 -5.55 3.54 -15.13
N GLY A 401 -5.05 4.77 -15.00
CA GLY A 401 -3.68 5.06 -14.58
C GLY A 401 -3.39 4.47 -13.19
N LEU A 402 -4.24 4.77 -12.20
CA LEU A 402 -4.06 4.30 -10.82
C LEU A 402 -4.20 2.77 -10.69
N PHE A 403 -5.18 2.17 -11.36
CA PHE A 403 -5.36 0.71 -11.34
C PHE A 403 -4.12 0.00 -11.90
N THR A 404 -3.68 0.42 -13.09
CA THR A 404 -2.53 -0.18 -13.78
C THR A 404 -1.24 0.04 -12.99
N HIS A 405 -1.05 1.25 -12.46
CA HIS A 405 0.11 1.59 -11.63
C HIS A 405 0.24 0.68 -10.40
N HIS A 406 -0.82 0.55 -9.60
CA HIS A 406 -0.81 -0.25 -8.38
C HIS A 406 -0.75 -1.76 -8.67
N MET A 407 -1.32 -2.21 -9.78
CA MET A 407 -1.15 -3.59 -10.26
C MET A 407 0.31 -3.91 -10.58
N TRP A 408 1.00 -3.04 -11.33
CA TRP A 408 2.40 -3.24 -11.66
C TRP A 408 3.31 -3.20 -10.43
N ILE A 409 3.14 -2.19 -9.56
CA ILE A 409 3.89 -2.14 -8.29
C ILE A 409 3.68 -3.43 -7.51
N GLY A 410 2.43 -3.87 -7.36
CA GLY A 410 2.13 -5.09 -6.62
C GLY A 410 2.79 -6.34 -7.21
N GLY A 411 2.79 -6.48 -8.54
CA GLY A 411 3.48 -7.56 -9.24
C GLY A 411 4.99 -7.54 -8.99
N PHE A 412 5.65 -6.37 -9.09
CA PHE A 412 7.08 -6.25 -8.82
C PHE A 412 7.44 -6.60 -7.37
N LEU A 413 6.66 -6.13 -6.40
CA LEU A 413 6.90 -6.43 -4.99
C LEU A 413 6.72 -7.93 -4.69
N ILE A 414 5.70 -8.60 -5.24
CA ILE A 414 5.52 -10.06 -5.08
C ILE A 414 6.67 -10.85 -5.70
N VAL A 415 7.18 -10.45 -6.87
CA VAL A 415 8.37 -11.10 -7.46
C VAL A 415 9.60 -10.88 -6.56
N GLY A 416 9.78 -9.66 -6.04
CA GLY A 416 10.82 -9.34 -5.07
C GLY A 416 10.72 -10.19 -3.79
N ALA A 417 9.51 -10.49 -3.32
CA ALA A 417 9.29 -11.40 -2.20
C ALA A 417 9.84 -12.81 -2.48
N GLY A 418 9.54 -13.36 -3.66
CA GLY A 418 10.09 -14.65 -4.10
C GLY A 418 11.62 -14.64 -4.20
N ALA A 419 12.21 -13.53 -4.66
CA ALA A 419 13.65 -13.37 -4.72
C ALA A 419 14.29 -13.35 -3.32
N HIS A 420 13.79 -12.51 -2.40
CA HIS A 420 14.33 -12.44 -1.04
C HIS A 420 14.09 -13.70 -0.22
N ALA A 421 13.00 -14.43 -0.47
CA ALA A 421 12.80 -15.76 0.13
C ALA A 421 13.89 -16.74 -0.33
N ALA A 422 14.28 -16.71 -1.61
CA ALA A 422 15.37 -17.54 -2.11
C ALA A 422 16.75 -17.08 -1.57
N ILE A 423 16.98 -15.77 -1.42
CA ILE A 423 18.19 -15.24 -0.79
C ILE A 423 18.29 -15.71 0.67
N PHE A 424 17.20 -15.62 1.45
CA PHE A 424 17.11 -16.18 2.80
C PHE A 424 17.47 -17.68 2.81
N MET A 425 16.90 -18.47 1.90
CA MET A 425 17.20 -19.91 1.82
C MET A 425 18.68 -20.19 1.55
N VAL A 426 19.37 -19.34 0.80
CA VAL A 426 20.81 -19.52 0.50
C VAL A 426 21.67 -19.06 1.67
N ARG A 427 21.45 -17.86 2.19
CA ARG A 427 22.37 -17.18 3.11
C ARG A 427 22.08 -17.44 4.59
N ASP A 428 20.81 -17.44 4.97
CA ASP A 428 20.42 -17.31 6.38
C ASP A 428 19.71 -18.54 6.94
N TYR A 429 19.20 -19.43 6.07
CA TYR A 429 18.55 -20.66 6.51
C TYR A 429 19.54 -21.61 7.18
N ASP A 430 19.24 -21.93 8.44
CA ASP A 430 19.98 -22.90 9.25
C ASP A 430 19.16 -24.19 9.48
N PRO A 431 19.58 -25.35 8.94
CA PRO A 431 18.93 -26.62 9.19
C PRO A 431 18.86 -27.03 10.68
N ALA A 432 19.82 -26.60 11.51
CA ALA A 432 19.83 -26.95 12.93
C ALA A 432 18.68 -26.29 13.70
N THR A 433 18.30 -25.07 13.30
CA THR A 433 17.12 -24.36 13.82
C THR A 433 15.81 -24.99 13.36
N HIS A 434 15.80 -25.66 12.20
CA HIS A 434 14.58 -26.21 11.59
C HIS A 434 14.61 -27.74 11.47
N VAL A 435 14.31 -28.41 12.59
CA VAL A 435 14.15 -29.87 12.62
C VAL A 435 12.67 -30.23 12.78
N ASN A 436 12.07 -30.81 11.74
CA ASN A 436 10.69 -31.30 11.72
C ASN A 436 9.60 -30.26 12.06
N ASN A 437 9.89 -28.97 11.89
CA ASN A 437 8.89 -27.90 11.91
C ASN A 437 8.26 -27.72 10.51
N ASN A 438 7.37 -26.73 10.37
CA ASN A 438 6.67 -26.47 9.12
C ASN A 438 7.61 -26.22 7.92
N LEU A 439 8.67 -25.43 8.10
CA LEU A 439 9.59 -25.08 7.00
C LEU A 439 10.36 -26.31 6.49
N ASP A 440 10.93 -27.11 7.40
CA ASP A 440 11.61 -28.36 7.05
C ASP A 440 10.67 -29.35 6.33
N ARG A 441 9.44 -29.49 6.83
CA ARG A 441 8.45 -30.40 6.23
C ARG A 441 8.06 -30.00 4.82
N VAL A 442 7.92 -28.69 4.54
CA VAL A 442 7.70 -28.17 3.18
C VAL A 442 8.90 -28.51 2.28
N LEU A 443 10.13 -28.31 2.75
CA LEU A 443 11.34 -28.64 1.98
C LEU A 443 11.43 -30.15 1.66
N ARG A 444 11.08 -31.03 2.61
CA ARG A 444 11.06 -32.48 2.40
C ARG A 444 9.98 -32.97 1.43
N SER A 445 8.94 -32.17 1.20
CA SER A 445 7.83 -32.47 0.30
C SER A 445 7.83 -31.63 -0.98
N ARG A 446 8.90 -30.87 -1.25
CA ARG A 446 9.01 -29.90 -2.35
C ARG A 446 8.71 -30.49 -3.74
N ASP A 447 9.11 -31.73 -4.00
CA ASP A 447 8.87 -32.39 -5.29
C ASP A 447 7.35 -32.63 -5.51
N ALA A 448 6.62 -32.98 -4.46
CA ALA A 448 5.17 -33.15 -4.53
C ALA A 448 4.48 -31.80 -4.77
N ILE A 449 4.87 -30.75 -4.03
CA ILE A 449 4.30 -29.40 -4.18
C ILE A 449 4.50 -28.90 -5.62
N ILE A 450 5.72 -28.98 -6.15
CA ILE A 450 6.06 -28.44 -7.47
C ILE A 450 5.46 -29.29 -8.61
N SER A 451 5.38 -30.62 -8.48
CA SER A 451 4.73 -31.46 -9.50
C SER A 451 3.21 -31.23 -9.57
N HIS A 452 2.53 -31.08 -8.42
CA HIS A 452 1.10 -30.76 -8.40
C HIS A 452 0.84 -29.37 -8.99
N LEU A 453 1.64 -28.37 -8.61
CA LEU A 453 1.49 -27.02 -9.15
C LEU A 453 1.80 -26.98 -10.66
N ASN A 454 2.77 -27.75 -11.13
CA ASN A 454 3.01 -27.92 -12.57
C ASN A 454 1.80 -28.52 -13.30
N TRP A 455 1.19 -29.57 -12.75
CA TRP A 455 -0.03 -30.15 -13.29
C TRP A 455 -1.18 -29.14 -13.33
N VAL A 456 -1.39 -28.37 -12.26
CA VAL A 456 -2.41 -27.29 -12.23
C VAL A 456 -2.15 -26.26 -13.32
N CYS A 457 -0.90 -25.82 -13.52
CA CYS A 457 -0.56 -24.88 -14.58
C CYS A 457 -0.86 -25.43 -15.98
N ILE A 458 -0.55 -26.70 -16.24
CA ILE A 458 -0.86 -27.37 -17.51
C ILE A 458 -2.37 -27.46 -17.70
N PHE A 459 -3.10 -27.90 -16.67
CA PHE A 459 -4.55 -27.98 -16.68
C PHE A 459 -5.19 -26.62 -16.99
N LEU A 460 -4.82 -25.58 -16.24
CA LEU A 460 -5.32 -24.23 -16.45
C LEU A 460 -4.97 -23.70 -17.84
N GLY A 461 -3.74 -23.92 -18.33
CA GLY A 461 -3.35 -23.50 -19.68
C GLY A 461 -4.23 -24.11 -20.77
N PHE A 462 -4.48 -25.42 -20.73
CA PHE A 462 -5.37 -26.09 -21.69
C PHE A 462 -6.83 -25.65 -21.56
N HIS A 463 -7.34 -25.49 -20.34
CA HIS A 463 -8.77 -25.23 -20.08
C HIS A 463 -9.11 -23.74 -19.92
N SER A 464 -8.17 -22.84 -20.20
CA SER A 464 -8.41 -21.40 -20.31
C SER A 464 -8.00 -20.90 -21.69
N PHE A 465 -6.70 -20.83 -21.98
CA PHE A 465 -6.18 -20.35 -23.26
C PHE A 465 -6.62 -21.25 -24.43
N GLY A 466 -6.70 -22.56 -24.23
CA GLY A 466 -7.23 -23.48 -25.23
C GLY A 466 -8.68 -23.17 -25.65
N LEU A 467 -9.50 -22.59 -24.77
CA LEU A 467 -10.87 -22.17 -25.10
C LEU A 467 -10.89 -21.00 -26.09
N TYR A 468 -9.92 -20.08 -26.00
CA TYR A 468 -9.77 -18.98 -26.96
C TYR A 468 -9.38 -19.52 -28.34
N ILE A 469 -8.41 -20.45 -28.41
CA ILE A 469 -8.03 -21.11 -29.68
C ILE A 469 -9.20 -21.87 -30.30
N HIS A 470 -9.97 -22.59 -29.48
CA HIS A 470 -11.19 -23.28 -29.91
C HIS A 470 -12.20 -22.29 -30.51
N ASN A 471 -12.46 -21.18 -29.82
CA ASN A 471 -13.36 -20.14 -30.29
C ASN A 471 -12.90 -19.50 -31.60
N ASP A 472 -11.62 -19.14 -31.73
CA ASP A 472 -11.06 -18.59 -32.96
C ASP A 472 -11.20 -19.57 -34.13
N THR A 473 -10.90 -20.85 -33.90
CA THR A 473 -11.01 -21.90 -34.91
C THR A 473 -12.44 -22.08 -35.38
N LEU A 474 -13.40 -22.19 -34.45
CA LEU A 474 -14.81 -22.38 -34.81
C LEU A 474 -15.41 -21.13 -35.46
N ARG A 475 -15.01 -19.94 -35.02
CA ARG A 475 -15.41 -18.69 -35.66
C ARG A 475 -14.90 -18.61 -37.09
N ALA A 476 -13.64 -18.96 -37.32
CA ALA A 476 -13.03 -19.01 -38.66
C ALA A 476 -13.70 -20.07 -39.56
N LEU A 477 -14.14 -21.20 -39.00
CA LEU A 477 -14.89 -22.25 -39.70
C LEU A 477 -16.37 -21.90 -39.94
N GLY A 478 -16.83 -20.71 -39.56
CA GLY A 478 -18.23 -20.30 -39.73
C GLY A 478 -19.21 -21.07 -38.82
N ARG A 479 -18.75 -21.54 -37.66
CA ARG A 479 -19.53 -22.31 -36.68
C ARG A 479 -19.71 -21.55 -35.35
N PRO A 480 -20.35 -20.36 -35.35
CA PRO A 480 -20.52 -19.57 -34.13
C PRO A 480 -21.38 -20.25 -33.07
N GLN A 481 -22.29 -21.15 -33.46
CA GLN A 481 -23.13 -21.92 -32.54
C GLN A 481 -22.37 -22.94 -31.69
N ASP A 482 -21.14 -23.28 -32.08
CA ASP A 482 -20.30 -24.25 -31.38
C ASP A 482 -19.24 -23.56 -30.47
N MET A 483 -19.24 -22.22 -30.44
CA MET A 483 -18.33 -21.42 -29.62
C MET A 483 -18.75 -21.40 -28.15
N PHE A 484 -17.77 -21.20 -27.26
CA PHE A 484 -18.02 -20.79 -25.89
C PHE A 484 -18.34 -19.28 -25.85
N SER A 485 -19.61 -18.94 -25.63
CA SER A 485 -20.09 -17.55 -25.58
C SER A 485 -21.47 -17.49 -24.90
N ASP A 486 -21.93 -16.28 -24.57
CA ASP A 486 -23.24 -16.10 -23.96
C ASP A 486 -24.42 -16.46 -24.89
N SER A 487 -24.20 -16.47 -26.21
CA SER A 487 -25.24 -16.79 -27.21
C SER A 487 -25.19 -18.23 -27.76
N ALA A 488 -24.25 -19.05 -27.29
CA ALA A 488 -24.06 -20.43 -27.74
C ALA A 488 -23.82 -21.35 -26.53
N ILE A 489 -22.63 -21.95 -26.41
CA ILE A 489 -22.29 -22.81 -25.26
C ILE A 489 -21.81 -21.91 -24.12
N GLN A 490 -22.65 -21.73 -23.10
CA GLN A 490 -22.35 -20.81 -22.01
C GLN A 490 -21.45 -21.44 -20.95
N LEU A 491 -20.48 -20.67 -20.47
CA LEU A 491 -19.69 -20.99 -19.27
C LEU A 491 -19.84 -19.86 -18.26
N GLN A 492 -20.97 -19.84 -17.56
CA GLN A 492 -21.30 -18.75 -16.64
C GLN A 492 -20.50 -18.83 -15.33
N PRO A 493 -19.98 -17.70 -14.80
CA PRO A 493 -19.29 -17.66 -13.52
C PRO A 493 -20.30 -17.60 -12.35
N ILE A 494 -21.10 -18.68 -12.20
CA ILE A 494 -22.25 -18.73 -11.29
C ILE A 494 -21.91 -18.40 -9.83
N PHE A 495 -20.71 -18.77 -9.37
CA PHE A 495 -20.27 -18.47 -8.00
C PHE A 495 -20.03 -16.97 -7.80
N ALA A 496 -19.42 -16.30 -8.79
CA ALA A 496 -19.20 -14.86 -8.72
C ALA A 496 -20.53 -14.09 -8.80
N GLN A 497 -21.43 -14.50 -9.70
CA GLN A 497 -22.78 -13.94 -9.80
C GLN A 497 -23.57 -14.11 -8.49
N TRP A 498 -23.45 -15.26 -7.82
CA TRP A 498 -24.04 -15.50 -6.51
C TRP A 498 -23.50 -14.55 -5.44
N ILE A 499 -22.17 -14.33 -5.39
CA ILE A 499 -21.56 -13.35 -4.49
C ILE A 499 -22.03 -11.93 -4.82
N GLN A 500 -22.15 -11.54 -6.10
CA GLN A 500 -22.75 -10.26 -6.47
C GLN A 500 -24.17 -10.13 -5.92
N GLY A 501 -24.99 -11.19 -5.99
CA GLY A 501 -26.34 -11.22 -5.42
C GLY A 501 -26.37 -11.07 -3.89
N ILE A 502 -25.43 -11.68 -3.18
CA ILE A 502 -25.30 -11.52 -1.72
C ILE A 502 -24.97 -10.07 -1.37
N HIS A 503 -24.00 -9.46 -2.05
CA HIS A 503 -23.61 -8.07 -1.78
C HIS A 503 -24.70 -7.07 -2.16
N ALA A 504 -25.40 -7.29 -3.29
CA ALA A 504 -26.52 -6.47 -3.72
C ALA A 504 -27.66 -6.44 -2.70
N SER A 505 -27.91 -7.58 -2.05
CA SER A 505 -28.99 -7.75 -1.07
C SER A 505 -28.57 -7.51 0.38
N ALA A 506 -27.33 -7.04 0.62
CA ALA A 506 -26.80 -6.91 1.98
C ALA A 506 -27.44 -5.75 2.77
N ALA A 507 -27.59 -4.58 2.14
CA ALA A 507 -28.14 -3.38 2.79
C ALA A 507 -29.59 -3.63 3.26
N GLY A 508 -29.86 -3.32 4.53
CA GLY A 508 -31.16 -3.58 5.17
C GLY A 508 -31.44 -5.05 5.52
N ASN A 509 -30.54 -5.99 5.20
CA ASN A 509 -30.66 -7.41 5.51
C ASN A 509 -29.47 -7.93 6.33
N THR A 510 -28.41 -8.45 5.69
CA THR A 510 -27.21 -8.90 6.40
C THR A 510 -26.35 -7.75 6.92
N ALA A 511 -26.57 -6.54 6.40
CA ALA A 511 -26.08 -5.26 6.92
C ALA A 511 -27.27 -4.31 7.20
N PRO A 512 -28.01 -4.50 8.31
CA PRO A 512 -29.28 -3.79 8.56
C PRO A 512 -29.17 -2.26 8.64
N GLN A 513 -28.01 -1.75 9.04
CA GLN A 513 -27.77 -0.31 9.26
C GLN A 513 -27.15 0.41 8.05
N ALA A 514 -26.74 -0.34 7.01
CA ALA A 514 -26.26 0.25 5.76
C ALA A 514 -27.45 0.70 4.91
N LEU A 515 -27.39 1.92 4.35
CA LEU A 515 -28.46 2.45 3.51
C LEU A 515 -28.34 2.01 2.04
N ALA A 516 -27.13 1.71 1.58
CA ALA A 516 -26.84 1.21 0.24
C ALA A 516 -25.77 0.12 0.27
N GLY A 517 -25.66 -0.62 -0.84
CA GLY A 517 -24.62 -1.63 -1.02
C GLY A 517 -23.20 -1.05 -0.98
N VAL A 518 -22.22 -1.91 -0.72
CA VAL A 518 -20.81 -1.51 -0.60
C VAL A 518 -20.22 -0.91 -1.89
N SER A 519 -20.71 -1.36 -3.06
CA SER A 519 -20.32 -0.82 -4.36
C SER A 519 -21.42 -1.08 -5.40
N GLN A 520 -21.58 -0.16 -6.35
CA GLN A 520 -22.54 -0.31 -7.44
C GLN A 520 -22.17 -1.44 -8.41
N VAL A 521 -20.92 -1.92 -8.41
CA VAL A 521 -20.50 -3.04 -9.28
C VAL A 521 -21.23 -4.34 -8.96
N PHE A 522 -21.70 -4.50 -7.71
CA PHE A 522 -22.45 -5.65 -7.23
C PHE A 522 -23.95 -5.50 -7.50
N ASN A 523 -24.36 -5.42 -8.77
CA ASN A 523 -25.76 -5.25 -9.19
C ASN A 523 -26.47 -4.02 -8.60
N GLY A 524 -25.72 -2.92 -8.39
CA GLY A 524 -26.28 -1.64 -7.94
C GLY A 524 -26.76 -0.75 -9.10
N ASP A 525 -27.36 0.37 -8.72
CA ASP A 525 -27.91 1.35 -9.66
C ASP A 525 -26.81 2.15 -10.37
N LEU A 526 -27.15 2.67 -11.55
CA LEU A 526 -26.29 3.56 -12.32
C LEU A 526 -26.11 4.90 -11.59
N VAL A 527 -24.86 5.26 -11.27
CA VAL A 527 -24.49 6.60 -10.79
C VAL A 527 -23.82 7.35 -11.94
N ALA A 528 -24.35 8.51 -12.29
CA ALA A 528 -23.81 9.36 -13.34
C ALA A 528 -23.47 10.75 -12.82
N VAL A 529 -22.32 11.29 -13.23
CA VAL A 529 -21.85 12.63 -12.88
C VAL A 529 -21.40 13.33 -14.15
N GLY A 530 -21.93 14.53 -14.40
CA GLY A 530 -21.52 15.33 -15.57
C GLY A 530 -21.78 14.65 -16.91
N GLY A 531 -22.86 13.87 -17.04
CA GLY A 531 -23.20 13.13 -18.25
C GLY A 531 -22.34 11.88 -18.52
N LYS A 532 -21.45 11.51 -17.58
CA LYS A 532 -20.61 10.30 -17.64
C LYS A 532 -21.04 9.30 -16.57
N VAL A 533 -20.86 8.02 -16.85
CA VAL A 533 -21.07 6.95 -15.87
C VAL A 533 -19.94 7.01 -14.83
N ALA A 534 -20.27 7.28 -13.57
CA ALA A 534 -19.33 7.16 -12.47
C ALA A 534 -19.17 5.69 -12.08
N MET A 535 -20.28 4.98 -11.92
CA MET A 535 -20.29 3.53 -11.69
C MET A 535 -21.62 2.92 -12.07
N SER A 536 -21.61 1.65 -12.45
CA SER A 536 -22.81 0.81 -12.66
C SER A 536 -22.51 -0.62 -12.24
N ALA A 537 -23.55 -1.46 -12.22
CA ALA A 537 -23.37 -2.92 -12.18
C ALA A 537 -22.39 -3.38 -13.28
N ILE A 538 -21.50 -4.32 -12.92
CA ILE A 538 -20.58 -4.98 -13.86
C ILE A 538 -21.10 -6.41 -14.02
N PRO A 539 -21.90 -6.71 -15.06
CA PRO A 539 -22.38 -8.06 -15.29
C PRO A 539 -21.20 -8.99 -15.66
N LEU A 540 -21.25 -10.22 -15.15
CA LEU A 540 -20.22 -11.23 -15.41
C LEU A 540 -20.80 -12.33 -16.29
N GLY A 541 -20.27 -12.51 -17.49
CA GLY A 541 -20.70 -13.52 -18.46
C GLY A 541 -19.62 -14.56 -18.77
N THR A 542 -19.78 -15.26 -19.90
CA THR A 542 -18.83 -16.28 -20.37
C THR A 542 -17.44 -15.69 -20.65
N ALA A 543 -17.37 -14.47 -21.19
CA ALA A 543 -16.10 -13.81 -21.44
C ALA A 543 -15.33 -13.55 -20.13
N ASP A 544 -16.03 -13.15 -19.07
CA ASP A 544 -15.46 -12.93 -17.75
C ASP A 544 -14.97 -14.24 -17.13
N PHE A 545 -15.75 -15.33 -17.26
CA PHE A 545 -15.30 -16.65 -16.84
C PHE A 545 -13.96 -17.02 -17.51
N MET A 546 -13.86 -16.84 -18.82
CA MET A 546 -12.65 -17.17 -19.58
C MET A 546 -11.44 -16.35 -19.13
N VAL A 547 -11.58 -15.02 -19.01
CA VAL A 547 -10.44 -14.15 -18.63
C VAL A 547 -10.00 -14.37 -17.18
N HIS A 548 -10.92 -14.67 -16.25
CA HIS A 548 -10.56 -14.99 -14.87
C HIS A 548 -9.76 -16.30 -14.77
N HIS A 549 -10.03 -17.28 -15.62
CA HIS A 549 -9.21 -18.50 -15.67
C HIS A 549 -7.85 -18.26 -16.33
N ILE A 550 -7.72 -17.28 -17.24
CA ILE A 550 -6.42 -16.80 -17.71
C ILE A 550 -5.63 -16.12 -16.57
N HIS A 551 -6.27 -15.27 -15.77
CA HIS A 551 -5.63 -14.68 -14.58
C HIS A 551 -5.16 -15.77 -13.61
N ALA A 552 -6.00 -16.77 -13.33
CA ALA A 552 -5.61 -17.90 -12.50
C ALA A 552 -4.40 -18.63 -13.09
N PHE A 553 -4.41 -18.95 -14.40
CA PHE A 553 -3.29 -19.58 -15.08
C PHE A 553 -1.98 -18.79 -14.92
N THR A 554 -1.97 -17.49 -15.23
CA THR A 554 -0.75 -16.68 -15.19
C THR A 554 -0.22 -16.46 -13.77
N ILE A 555 -1.11 -16.34 -12.78
CA ILE A 555 -0.73 -16.27 -11.36
C ILE A 555 -0.10 -17.60 -10.91
N HIS A 556 -0.70 -18.75 -11.25
CA HIS A 556 -0.17 -20.05 -10.85
C HIS A 556 1.16 -20.37 -11.52
N VAL A 557 1.36 -19.98 -12.78
CA VAL A 557 2.66 -20.12 -13.46
C VAL A 557 3.73 -19.22 -12.81
N THR A 558 3.38 -17.97 -12.48
CA THR A 558 4.30 -17.09 -11.74
C THR A 558 4.68 -17.70 -10.39
N ALA A 559 3.69 -18.19 -9.62
CA ALA A 559 3.92 -18.87 -8.35
C ALA A 559 4.78 -20.14 -8.52
N LEU A 560 4.57 -20.93 -9.58
CA LEU A 560 5.38 -22.10 -9.88
C LEU A 560 6.86 -21.75 -10.06
N ILE A 561 7.14 -20.70 -10.85
CA ILE A 561 8.50 -20.26 -11.13
C ILE A 561 9.18 -19.78 -9.85
N LEU A 562 8.53 -18.88 -9.10
CA LEU A 562 9.09 -18.30 -7.88
C LEU A 562 9.27 -19.35 -6.78
N LEU A 563 8.23 -20.15 -6.50
CA LEU A 563 8.28 -21.16 -5.45
C LEU A 563 9.30 -22.26 -5.77
N LYS A 564 9.42 -22.67 -7.03
CA LYS A 564 10.49 -23.60 -7.44
C LYS A 564 11.87 -22.97 -7.23
N GLY A 565 12.03 -21.68 -7.51
CA GLY A 565 13.26 -20.94 -7.22
C GLY A 565 13.65 -21.02 -5.74
N VAL A 566 12.70 -20.78 -4.84
CA VAL A 566 12.90 -20.83 -3.38
C VAL A 566 13.21 -22.25 -2.89
N LEU A 567 12.36 -23.24 -3.21
CA LEU A 567 12.44 -24.60 -2.64
C LEU A 567 13.67 -25.39 -3.11
N TYR A 568 14.23 -25.04 -4.28
CA TYR A 568 15.42 -25.66 -4.84
C TYR A 568 16.66 -24.76 -4.82
N ALA A 569 16.62 -23.64 -4.08
CA ALA A 569 17.74 -22.71 -3.99
C ALA A 569 19.00 -23.39 -3.41
N ARG A 570 18.83 -24.20 -2.36
CA ARG A 570 19.94 -24.86 -1.66
C ARG A 570 20.44 -26.14 -2.33
N SER A 571 19.56 -26.86 -3.00
CA SER A 571 19.85 -28.20 -3.53
C SER A 571 18.78 -28.64 -4.52
N SER A 572 19.18 -29.51 -5.43
CA SER A 572 18.29 -30.21 -6.36
C SER A 572 18.81 -31.62 -6.63
N ARG A 573 18.03 -32.45 -7.33
CA ARG A 573 18.50 -33.77 -7.76
C ARG A 573 19.68 -33.69 -8.74
N LEU A 574 19.80 -32.57 -9.48
CA LEU A 574 20.86 -32.36 -10.46
C LEU A 574 22.13 -31.77 -9.83
N ILE A 575 21.97 -30.71 -9.02
CA ILE A 575 23.06 -30.02 -8.32
C ILE A 575 22.78 -30.12 -6.82
N PRO A 576 23.40 -31.07 -6.10
CA PRO A 576 23.14 -31.30 -4.67
C PRO A 576 23.64 -30.19 -3.75
N ASP A 577 24.74 -29.54 -4.12
CA ASP A 577 25.50 -28.53 -3.38
C ASP A 577 25.24 -27.09 -3.87
N LYS A 578 24.10 -26.86 -4.53
CA LYS A 578 23.76 -25.57 -5.14
C LYS A 578 23.88 -24.37 -4.19
N GLY A 579 23.58 -24.55 -2.90
CA GLY A 579 23.72 -23.49 -1.90
C GLY A 579 25.13 -22.89 -1.82
N GLU A 580 26.17 -23.69 -2.09
CA GLU A 580 27.57 -23.27 -2.07
C GLU A 580 27.94 -22.39 -3.28
N LEU A 581 27.20 -22.51 -4.39
CA LEU A 581 27.36 -21.64 -5.58
C LEU A 581 26.78 -20.23 -5.35
N GLY A 582 26.02 -20.05 -4.26
CA GLY A 582 25.37 -18.80 -3.91
C GLY A 582 24.05 -18.55 -4.65
N PHE A 583 23.48 -17.37 -4.46
CA PHE A 583 22.19 -17.01 -5.05
C PHE A 583 22.31 -16.57 -6.52
N ARG A 584 23.37 -15.81 -6.86
CA ARG A 584 23.55 -15.17 -8.16
C ARG A 584 24.77 -15.75 -8.89
N PHE A 585 24.54 -16.82 -9.64
CA PHE A 585 25.55 -17.48 -10.48
C PHE A 585 24.91 -17.90 -11.83
N PRO A 586 25.69 -18.01 -12.92
CA PRO A 586 25.13 -18.24 -14.26
C PRO A 586 24.71 -19.70 -14.51
N CYS A 587 25.55 -20.67 -14.15
CA CYS A 587 25.33 -22.11 -14.31
C CYS A 587 26.40 -22.90 -13.54
N ASP A 588 26.35 -24.24 -13.62
CA ASP A 588 27.36 -25.16 -13.09
C ASP A 588 28.02 -25.97 -14.24
N GLY A 589 28.37 -25.28 -15.32
CA GLY A 589 28.95 -25.88 -16.52
C GLY A 589 27.94 -26.54 -17.47
N PRO A 590 28.41 -27.15 -18.58
CA PRO A 590 27.58 -27.71 -19.65
C PRO A 590 27.16 -29.18 -19.46
N GLY A 591 27.27 -29.72 -18.25
CA GLY A 591 27.25 -31.16 -17.94
C GLY A 591 25.90 -31.87 -17.88
#